data_AF-A0A6N2CI98-F1
#
_entry.id   AF-A0A6N2CI98-F1
#
_cell.length_a   1.000
_cell.length_b   1.000
_cell.length_c   1.000
_cell.angle_alpha   90.00
_cell.angle_beta   90.00
_cell.angle_gamma   90.00
#
_symmetry.space_group_name_H-M   'P 1'
#
loop_
_entity.id
_entity.type
_entity.pdbx_description
1 polymer ?
#
loop_
_entity_poly.entity_id
_entity_poly.type
_entity_poly.pdbx_seq_one_letter_code
_entity_poly.pdbx_strand_id
1 'polypeptide(L)'
;MVIGLYLAGCGEPPAIERGLHPLPEDALVTEAEPGEYGGIFVLTETTQPTTFNPQVPNNLATSMVHQRILSSLIEYDPRKEEFVPALAKSWEVSEDMQSYTFHLRRGLRWSDGEAFTADDVIFTFDCILTEVEDPDMGRMRPKYPSRYYQQYHIDGKKLRYTKIDTHTVRFDLPTVYAPFLYDISQPILPKHKLFDAFEDGSFTKQWSTQTAIQSPEQIVGTGPFVIHSYRPGERLVLTPNPHFWKVDRAGQRLPYLDYLILNFVAESITAVAHYATGKRDASG
;
A
#
# COMPACT_ATOMS: atom_id res chain seq x y z
N MET A 1 24.61 -9.30 -11.67
CA MET A 1 24.35 -10.64 -12.24
C MET A 1 22.89 -10.94 -11.95
N VAL A 2 22.02 -10.65 -12.92
CA VAL A 2 20.56 -10.75 -12.78
C VAL A 2 20.16 -12.20 -13.00
N ILE A 3 19.76 -12.91 -11.95
CA ILE A 3 19.20 -14.26 -12.06
C ILE A 3 17.72 -14.09 -12.45
N GLY A 4 17.45 -14.13 -13.75
CA GLY A 4 16.09 -14.31 -14.26
C GLY A 4 15.67 -15.76 -14.04
N LEU A 5 14.79 -15.99 -13.07
CA LEU A 5 14.28 -17.33 -12.78
C LEU A 5 13.18 -17.70 -13.78
N TYR A 6 13.51 -18.61 -14.70
CA TYR A 6 12.55 -19.36 -15.50
C TYR A 6 11.85 -20.38 -14.61
N LEU A 7 10.68 -20.04 -14.07
CA LEU A 7 9.77 -21.00 -13.45
C LEU A 7 9.05 -21.82 -14.55
N ALA A 8 9.84 -22.64 -15.24
CA ALA A 8 9.40 -23.75 -16.09
C ALA A 8 10.08 -25.08 -15.70
N GLY A 9 10.84 -25.11 -14.60
CA GLY A 9 11.43 -26.31 -14.03
C GLY A 9 10.83 -26.63 -12.67
N CYS A 10 10.70 -27.91 -12.34
CA CYS A 10 10.32 -28.43 -11.02
C CYS A 10 11.41 -28.15 -9.97
N GLY A 11 11.74 -26.89 -9.72
CA GLY A 11 12.56 -26.46 -8.58
C GLY A 11 11.66 -25.96 -7.46
N GLU A 12 11.96 -26.35 -6.22
CA GLU A 12 11.30 -25.75 -5.06
C GLU A 12 11.52 -24.23 -5.07
N PRO A 13 10.48 -23.43 -4.76
CA PRO A 13 10.65 -21.99 -4.64
C PRO A 13 11.66 -21.66 -3.51
N PRO A 14 12.34 -20.51 -3.58
CA PRO A 14 13.28 -20.10 -2.53
C PRO A 14 12.64 -20.15 -1.13
N ALA A 15 13.39 -20.62 -0.13
CA ALA A 15 12.88 -20.59 1.23
C ALA A 15 12.70 -19.14 1.71
N ILE A 16 11.60 -18.85 2.41
CA ILE A 16 11.37 -17.55 3.04
C ILE A 16 12.06 -17.52 4.41
N GLU A 17 13.07 -16.65 4.55
CA GLU A 17 13.71 -16.42 5.83
C GLU A 17 12.84 -15.53 6.72
N ARG A 18 12.58 -15.96 7.96
CA ARG A 18 11.70 -15.28 8.92
C ARG A 18 12.45 -14.97 10.22
N GLY A 19 11.99 -13.96 10.94
CA GLY A 19 12.53 -13.60 12.25
C GLY A 19 13.87 -12.85 12.24
N LEU A 20 14.37 -12.46 11.06
CA LEU A 20 15.63 -11.72 10.92
C LEU A 20 15.57 -10.28 11.44
N HIS A 21 14.38 -9.69 11.45
CA HIS A 21 14.18 -8.29 11.81
C HIS A 21 13.33 -8.16 13.08
N PRO A 22 13.67 -7.22 13.98
CA PRO A 22 12.91 -6.99 15.20
C PRO A 22 11.52 -6.46 14.89
N LEU A 23 10.54 -6.81 15.74
CA LEU A 23 9.21 -6.24 15.69
C LEU A 23 9.26 -4.74 16.06
N PRO A 24 8.35 -3.92 15.50
CA PRO A 24 8.24 -2.51 15.90
C PRO A 24 7.77 -2.39 17.36
N GLU A 25 8.11 -1.28 18.01
CA GLU A 25 7.72 -0.97 19.40
C GLU A 25 6.20 -1.00 19.56
N ASP A 26 5.46 -0.38 18.64
CA ASP A 26 4.00 -0.34 18.64
C ASP A 26 3.40 -1.37 17.65
N ALA A 27 3.93 -2.60 17.59
CA ALA A 27 3.39 -3.66 16.74
C ALA A 27 1.88 -3.87 16.98
N LEU A 28 1.11 -4.04 15.89
CA LEU A 28 -0.32 -4.34 16.02
C LEU A 28 -0.51 -5.83 16.25
N VAL A 29 -1.02 -6.20 17.43
CA VAL A 29 -1.48 -7.56 17.71
C VAL A 29 -2.87 -7.74 17.12
N THR A 30 -3.00 -8.67 16.18
CA THR A 30 -4.28 -9.00 15.55
C THR A 30 -5.13 -9.90 16.44
N GLU A 31 -6.44 -9.91 16.20
CA GLU A 31 -7.38 -10.80 16.90
C GLU A 31 -7.38 -12.23 16.34
N ALA A 32 -6.56 -12.54 15.34
CA ALA A 32 -6.50 -13.86 14.72
C ALA A 32 -5.89 -14.91 15.67
N GLU A 33 -6.41 -16.13 15.59
CA GLU A 33 -5.78 -17.27 16.26
C GLU A 33 -4.41 -17.57 15.63
N PRO A 34 -3.39 -17.94 16.43
CA PRO A 34 -2.08 -18.30 15.91
C PRO A 34 -2.15 -19.41 14.85
N GLY A 35 -1.46 -19.19 13.74
CA GLY A 35 -1.36 -20.12 12.62
C GLY A 35 0.06 -20.66 12.42
N GLU A 36 0.26 -21.39 11.33
CA GLU A 36 1.57 -21.95 10.97
C GLU A 36 2.13 -21.22 9.75
N TYR A 37 3.43 -20.92 9.77
CA TYR A 37 4.12 -20.40 8.59
C TYR A 37 4.15 -21.43 7.47
N GLY A 38 4.06 -20.93 6.25
CA GLY A 38 4.28 -21.72 5.07
C GLY A 38 3.17 -21.59 4.03
N GLY A 39 3.37 -22.29 2.93
CA GLY A 39 2.35 -22.47 1.91
C GLY A 39 2.34 -21.38 0.84
N ILE A 40 1.77 -21.78 -0.29
CA ILE A 40 1.56 -20.93 -1.46
C ILE A 40 0.05 -20.76 -1.59
N PHE A 41 -0.43 -19.52 -1.58
CA PHE A 41 -1.81 -19.21 -1.89
C PHE A 41 -1.90 -18.66 -3.32
N VAL A 42 -2.69 -19.30 -4.17
CA VAL A 42 -2.87 -18.91 -5.57
C VAL A 42 -4.27 -18.34 -5.79
N LEU A 43 -4.34 -17.05 -6.07
CA LEU A 43 -5.54 -16.32 -6.47
C LEU A 43 -5.57 -16.19 -8.00
N THR A 44 -6.72 -16.38 -8.62
CA THR A 44 -6.92 -16.03 -10.03
C THR A 44 -7.65 -14.71 -10.16
N GLU A 45 -7.14 -13.85 -11.03
CA GLU A 45 -7.65 -12.53 -11.36
C GLU A 45 -7.96 -12.45 -12.86
N THR A 46 -9.03 -11.75 -13.21
CA THR A 46 -9.46 -11.58 -14.61
C THR A 46 -8.70 -10.49 -15.36
N THR A 47 -8.08 -9.56 -14.62
CA THR A 47 -7.32 -8.44 -15.17
C THR A 47 -5.99 -8.28 -14.45
N GLN A 48 -5.01 -7.68 -15.12
CA GLN A 48 -3.68 -7.42 -14.58
C GLN A 48 -3.51 -5.97 -14.11
N PRO A 49 -2.54 -5.67 -13.24
CA PRO A 49 -2.17 -4.31 -12.88
C PRO A 49 -1.69 -3.50 -14.09
N THR A 50 -2.11 -2.23 -14.18
CA THR A 50 -1.67 -1.31 -15.23
C THR A 50 -0.55 -0.38 -14.78
N THR A 51 -0.35 -0.28 -13.47
CA THR A 51 0.70 0.49 -12.78
C THR A 51 0.85 -0.07 -11.36
N PHE A 52 1.93 0.28 -10.68
CA PHE A 52 2.10 0.06 -9.25
C PHE A 52 2.19 1.39 -8.48
N ASN A 53 2.05 2.53 -9.17
CA ASN A 53 1.92 3.85 -8.55
C ASN A 53 0.45 4.15 -8.23
N PRO A 54 0.06 4.26 -6.95
CA PRO A 54 -1.34 4.49 -6.56
C PRO A 54 -1.88 5.88 -6.91
N GLN A 55 -1.01 6.84 -7.27
CA GLN A 55 -1.41 8.19 -7.68
C GLN A 55 -1.70 8.29 -9.18
N VAL A 56 -1.37 7.27 -9.97
CA VAL A 56 -1.66 7.21 -11.41
C VAL A 56 -3.01 6.52 -11.64
N PRO A 57 -3.87 7.03 -12.55
CA PRO A 57 -5.14 6.37 -12.90
C PRO A 57 -4.96 4.88 -13.20
N ASN A 58 -5.83 4.05 -12.62
CA ASN A 58 -5.67 2.60 -12.61
C ASN A 58 -7.00 1.85 -12.53
N ASN A 59 -6.93 0.51 -12.54
CA ASN A 59 -8.06 -0.40 -12.50
C ASN A 59 -8.22 -1.11 -11.14
N LEU A 60 -9.25 -1.94 -11.02
CA LEU A 60 -9.55 -2.70 -9.80
C LEU A 60 -8.41 -3.66 -9.40
N ALA A 61 -7.86 -4.43 -10.34
CA ALA A 61 -6.73 -5.34 -10.08
C ALA A 61 -5.52 -4.61 -9.50
N THR A 62 -5.21 -3.43 -10.03
CA THR A 62 -4.15 -2.56 -9.49
C THR A 62 -4.44 -2.16 -8.04
N SER A 63 -5.67 -1.76 -7.75
CA SER A 63 -6.08 -1.38 -6.39
C SER A 63 -5.98 -2.55 -5.39
N MET A 64 -6.34 -3.76 -5.81
CA MET A 64 -6.20 -4.98 -5.00
C MET A 64 -4.74 -5.34 -4.72
N VAL A 65 -3.84 -5.10 -5.67
CA VAL A 65 -2.40 -5.26 -5.44
C VAL A 65 -1.89 -4.20 -4.45
N HIS A 66 -2.27 -2.93 -4.61
CA HIS A 66 -1.86 -1.87 -3.69
C HIS A 66 -2.25 -2.18 -2.23
N GLN A 67 -3.45 -2.72 -1.99
CA GLN A 67 -3.87 -3.15 -0.64
C GLN A 67 -3.01 -4.26 -0.02
N ARG A 68 -2.26 -5.01 -0.83
CA ARG A 68 -1.36 -6.09 -0.37
C ARG A 68 0.06 -5.61 -0.11
N ILE A 69 0.47 -4.51 -0.74
CA ILE A 69 1.86 -4.01 -0.68
C ILE A 69 2.00 -2.67 0.06
N LEU A 70 0.92 -1.89 0.21
CA LEU A 70 0.91 -0.61 0.92
C LEU A 70 -0.11 -0.63 2.07
N SER A 71 0.00 0.33 2.99
CA SER A 71 -0.95 0.53 4.09
C SER A 71 -1.34 2.00 4.22
N SER A 72 -2.49 2.25 4.83
CA SER A 72 -3.06 3.57 5.13
C SER A 72 -2.92 3.92 6.62
N LEU A 73 -3.24 5.16 7.00
CA LEU A 73 -3.22 5.58 8.41
C LEU A 73 -4.22 4.78 9.26
N ILE A 74 -5.39 4.53 8.70
CA ILE A 74 -6.48 3.74 9.29
C ILE A 74 -7.05 2.80 8.24
N GLU A 75 -7.73 1.75 8.69
CA GLU A 75 -8.41 0.76 7.84
C GLU A 75 -9.91 0.73 8.19
N TYR A 76 -10.77 0.37 7.25
CA TYR A 76 -12.17 0.06 7.56
C TYR A 76 -12.30 -1.42 7.88
N ASP A 77 -12.79 -1.76 9.07
CA ASP A 77 -13.09 -3.14 9.46
C ASP A 77 -14.55 -3.46 9.10
N PRO A 78 -14.80 -4.28 8.06
CA PRO A 78 -16.16 -4.61 7.64
C PRO A 78 -16.90 -5.53 8.61
N ARG A 79 -16.22 -6.16 9.57
CA ARG A 79 -16.87 -7.00 10.61
C ARG A 79 -17.38 -6.14 11.76
N LYS A 80 -16.64 -5.08 12.10
CA LYS A 80 -16.99 -4.12 13.15
C LYS A 80 -17.79 -2.93 12.62
N GLU A 81 -17.82 -2.75 11.31
CA GLU A 81 -18.45 -1.61 10.61
C GLU A 81 -17.88 -0.25 11.08
N GLU A 82 -16.59 -0.21 11.37
CA GLU A 82 -15.92 0.98 11.90
C GLU A 82 -14.51 1.17 11.29
N PHE A 83 -14.01 2.39 11.35
CA PHE A 83 -12.60 2.64 11.09
C PHE A 83 -11.76 2.22 12.29
N VAL A 84 -10.67 1.51 12.02
CA VAL A 84 -9.75 0.97 13.02
C VAL A 84 -8.31 1.47 12.78
N PRO A 85 -7.48 1.56 13.83
CA PRO A 85 -6.07 1.94 13.70
C PRO A 85 -5.27 1.05 12.74
N ALA A 86 -4.46 1.65 11.87
CA ALA A 86 -3.51 0.96 10.99
C ALA A 86 -2.08 1.51 11.19
N LEU A 87 -1.50 2.25 10.25
CA LEU A 87 -0.18 2.89 10.46
C LEU A 87 -0.21 3.92 11.60
N ALA A 88 -1.36 4.57 11.80
CA ALA A 88 -1.67 5.30 13.02
C ALA A 88 -2.18 4.34 14.10
N LYS A 89 -1.68 4.46 15.33
CA LYS A 89 -2.18 3.70 16.48
C LYS A 89 -3.44 4.30 17.09
N SER A 90 -3.66 5.58 16.88
CA SER A 90 -4.87 6.29 17.31
C SER A 90 -5.01 7.60 16.53
N TRP A 91 -6.19 8.21 16.64
CA TRP A 91 -6.41 9.59 16.25
C TRP A 91 -7.35 10.29 17.23
N GLU A 92 -7.25 11.61 17.26
CA GLU A 92 -8.10 12.50 18.06
C GLU A 92 -8.86 13.43 17.13
N VAL A 93 -10.12 13.71 17.47
CA VAL A 93 -10.97 14.67 16.77
C VAL A 93 -11.21 15.86 17.70
N SER A 94 -11.00 17.08 17.21
CA SER A 94 -11.25 18.30 17.99
C SER A 94 -12.74 18.48 18.31
N GLU A 95 -13.03 19.29 19.34
CA GLU A 95 -14.42 19.58 19.76
C GLU A 95 -15.27 20.21 18.66
N ASP A 96 -14.66 21.00 17.77
CA ASP A 96 -15.32 21.60 16.60
C ASP A 96 -15.46 20.64 15.41
N MET A 97 -14.95 19.41 15.52
CA MET A 97 -14.93 18.37 14.48
C MET A 97 -14.22 18.77 13.18
N GLN A 98 -13.34 19.78 13.24
CA GLN A 98 -12.60 20.29 12.08
C GLN A 98 -11.13 19.92 12.09
N SER A 99 -10.60 19.34 13.16
CA SER A 99 -9.21 18.90 13.21
C SER A 99 -9.09 17.44 13.63
N TYR A 100 -8.22 16.71 12.93
CA TYR A 100 -7.92 15.31 13.18
C TYR A 100 -6.42 15.17 13.39
N THR A 101 -6.01 14.68 14.56
CA THR A 101 -4.59 14.44 14.89
C THR A 101 -4.34 12.95 14.94
N PHE A 102 -3.48 12.44 14.07
CA PHE A 102 -3.11 11.02 14.00
C PHE A 102 -1.76 10.79 14.66
N HIS A 103 -1.71 9.78 15.53
CA HIS A 103 -0.49 9.33 16.21
C HIS A 103 0.01 8.06 15.55
N LEU A 104 1.18 8.14 14.92
CA LEU A 104 1.81 7.03 14.20
C LEU A 104 2.38 6.00 15.17
N ARG A 105 2.38 4.73 14.76
CA ARG A 105 3.10 3.67 15.47
C ARG A 105 4.60 3.92 15.43
N ARG A 106 5.28 3.64 16.55
CA ARG A 106 6.74 3.73 16.67
C ARG A 106 7.43 2.47 16.18
N GLY A 107 8.62 2.66 15.61
CA GLY A 107 9.48 1.59 15.12
C GLY A 107 9.04 0.96 13.80
N LEU A 108 8.01 1.51 13.14
CA LEU A 108 7.60 1.06 11.81
C LEU A 108 8.72 1.25 10.79
N ARG A 109 8.81 0.30 9.86
CA ARG A 109 9.76 0.33 8.76
C ARG A 109 9.06 -0.01 7.45
N TRP A 110 9.56 0.59 6.39
CA TRP A 110 9.29 0.19 5.03
C TRP A 110 9.88 -1.20 4.73
N SER A 111 9.44 -1.83 3.65
CA SER A 111 9.91 -3.16 3.26
C SER A 111 11.41 -3.25 2.94
N ASP A 112 12.08 -2.13 2.68
CA ASP A 112 13.53 -2.02 2.51
C ASP A 112 14.27 -1.70 3.82
N GLY A 113 13.55 -1.59 4.94
CA GLY A 113 14.09 -1.33 6.27
C GLY A 113 14.19 0.15 6.64
N GLU A 114 13.91 1.09 5.73
CA GLU A 114 13.90 2.52 6.05
C GLU A 114 12.82 2.85 7.08
N ALA A 115 13.06 3.84 7.95
CA ALA A 115 12.08 4.18 8.98
C ALA A 115 10.83 4.82 8.36
N PHE A 116 9.64 4.38 8.78
CA PHE A 116 8.38 5.03 8.42
C PHE A 116 8.09 6.17 9.40
N THR A 117 7.81 7.37 8.90
CA THR A 117 7.58 8.56 9.74
C THR A 117 6.49 9.48 9.20
N ALA A 118 6.16 10.52 9.96
CA ALA A 118 5.29 11.60 9.53
C ALA A 118 5.75 12.28 8.23
N ASP A 119 7.05 12.23 7.88
CA ASP A 119 7.54 12.78 6.60
C ASP A 119 6.95 12.05 5.39
N ASP A 120 6.73 10.74 5.49
CA ASP A 120 6.10 9.93 4.43
C ASP A 120 4.63 10.30 4.26
N VAL A 121 3.95 10.57 5.38
CA VAL A 121 2.56 11.00 5.38
C VAL A 121 2.43 12.36 4.71
N ILE A 122 3.20 13.37 5.14
CA ILE A 122 3.18 14.70 4.52
C ILE A 122 3.50 14.61 3.03
N PHE A 123 4.54 13.87 2.67
CA PHE A 123 4.92 13.67 1.27
C PHE A 123 3.78 13.06 0.44
N THR A 124 3.03 12.11 1.00
CA THR A 124 1.88 11.50 0.32
C THR A 124 0.83 12.55 -0.04
N PHE A 125 0.53 13.48 0.88
CA PHE A 125 -0.41 14.56 0.61
C PHE A 125 0.18 15.63 -0.30
N ASP A 126 1.48 15.91 -0.22
CA ASP A 126 2.18 16.79 -1.17
C ASP A 126 2.07 16.26 -2.61
N CYS A 127 2.20 14.94 -2.81
CA CYS A 127 2.00 14.30 -4.12
C CYS A 127 0.61 14.56 -4.72
N ILE A 128 -0.38 14.88 -3.89
CA ILE A 128 -1.78 15.10 -4.30
C ILE A 128 -2.10 16.59 -4.37
N LEU A 129 -1.69 17.37 -3.35
CA LEU A 129 -2.20 18.70 -3.03
C LEU A 129 -1.22 19.85 -3.28
N THR A 130 0.03 19.54 -3.69
CA THR A 130 0.96 20.56 -4.15
C THR A 130 0.42 21.17 -5.44
N GLU A 131 0.33 22.49 -5.48
CA GLU A 131 -0.16 23.23 -6.64
C GLU A 131 0.98 24.01 -7.27
N VAL A 132 0.92 24.12 -8.59
CA VAL A 132 1.81 24.94 -9.40
C VAL A 132 0.96 25.87 -10.25
N GLU A 133 1.52 27.02 -10.61
CA GLU A 133 0.88 27.92 -11.57
C GLU A 133 0.96 27.31 -12.98
N ASP A 134 -0.18 27.27 -13.66
CA ASP A 134 -0.25 26.91 -15.07
C ASP A 134 0.36 28.04 -15.91
N PRO A 135 1.46 27.80 -16.65
CA PRO A 135 2.16 28.86 -17.37
C PRO A 135 1.34 29.46 -18.52
N ASP A 136 0.36 28.71 -19.05
CA ASP A 136 -0.47 29.16 -20.16
C ASP A 136 -1.74 29.88 -19.67
N MET A 137 -2.26 29.48 -18.50
CA MET A 137 -3.55 29.97 -17.99
C MET A 137 -3.44 30.86 -16.73
N GLY A 138 -2.27 30.95 -16.09
CA GLY A 138 -2.04 31.72 -14.86
C GLY A 138 -2.86 31.26 -13.65
N ARG A 139 -3.45 30.06 -13.70
CA ARG A 139 -4.28 29.49 -12.63
C ARG A 139 -3.51 28.41 -11.87
N MET A 140 -3.78 28.29 -10.57
CA MET A 140 -3.24 27.18 -9.79
C MET A 140 -3.87 25.86 -10.25
N ARG A 141 -3.03 24.84 -10.40
CA ARG A 141 -3.43 23.46 -10.70
C ARG A 141 -2.58 22.49 -9.88
N PRO A 142 -2.99 21.24 -9.65
CA PRO A 142 -2.12 20.27 -9.00
C PRO A 142 -0.84 20.06 -9.82
N LYS A 143 0.30 19.90 -9.13
CA LYS A 143 1.63 19.61 -9.73
C LYS A 143 1.55 18.37 -10.61
N TYR A 144 0.87 17.33 -10.10
CA TYR A 144 0.57 16.09 -10.81
C TYR A 144 -0.94 15.83 -10.81
N PRO A 145 -1.52 15.34 -11.93
CA PRO A 145 -2.92 14.92 -11.94
C PRO A 145 -3.17 13.83 -10.90
N SER A 146 -4.16 14.03 -10.03
CA SER A 146 -4.59 13.01 -9.07
C SER A 146 -6.12 12.96 -9.02
N ARG A 147 -6.68 11.75 -9.03
CA ARG A 147 -8.12 11.53 -8.86
C ARG A 147 -8.62 11.95 -7.47
N TYR A 148 -7.72 12.08 -6.50
CA TYR A 148 -8.03 12.44 -5.12
C TYR A 148 -7.90 13.93 -4.84
N TYR A 149 -7.40 14.73 -5.79
CA TYR A 149 -7.16 16.15 -5.55
C TYR A 149 -8.43 16.89 -5.09
N GLN A 150 -9.56 16.67 -5.77
CA GLN A 150 -10.85 17.29 -5.41
C GLN A 150 -11.43 16.76 -4.12
N GLN A 151 -11.13 15.51 -3.75
CA GLN A 151 -11.60 14.87 -2.52
C GLN A 151 -11.11 15.62 -1.26
N TYR A 152 -9.93 16.26 -1.34
CA TYR A 152 -9.36 17.04 -0.24
C TYR A 152 -9.68 18.55 -0.31
N HIS A 153 -10.61 18.94 -1.20
CA HIS A 153 -11.19 20.27 -1.26
C HIS A 153 -12.63 20.24 -0.74
N ILE A 154 -12.82 20.63 0.52
CA ILE A 154 -14.12 20.62 1.18
C ILE A 154 -14.71 22.04 1.05
N ASP A 155 -15.91 22.15 0.47
CA ASP A 155 -16.52 23.42 0.08
C ASP A 155 -15.59 24.30 -0.78
N GLY A 156 -14.85 23.66 -1.70
CA GLY A 156 -13.90 24.33 -2.59
C GLY A 156 -12.62 24.83 -1.90
N LYS A 157 -12.43 24.55 -0.61
CA LYS A 157 -11.23 24.92 0.14
C LYS A 157 -10.37 23.69 0.42
N LYS A 158 -9.09 23.80 0.08
CA LYS A 158 -8.09 22.77 0.38
C LYS A 158 -7.94 22.60 1.89
N LEU A 159 -7.99 21.36 2.37
CA LEU A 159 -7.62 21.06 3.76
C LEU A 159 -6.14 21.38 4.03
N ARG A 160 -5.79 21.61 5.29
CA ARG A 160 -4.39 21.73 5.70
C ARG A 160 -3.92 20.44 6.35
N TYR A 161 -2.66 20.10 6.13
CA TYR A 161 -2.00 18.96 6.74
C TYR A 161 -0.63 19.42 7.27
N THR A 162 -0.28 19.03 8.48
CA THR A 162 0.90 19.54 9.18
C THR A 162 1.59 18.44 9.95
N LYS A 163 2.91 18.35 9.80
CA LYS A 163 3.76 17.53 10.66
C LYS A 163 3.93 18.25 11.99
N ILE A 164 3.44 17.65 13.07
CA ILE A 164 3.65 18.14 14.43
C ILE A 164 5.01 17.66 14.94
N ASP A 165 5.29 16.38 14.76
CA ASP A 165 6.58 15.75 15.05
C ASP A 165 6.79 14.48 14.19
N THR A 166 7.84 13.72 14.45
CA THR A 166 8.18 12.49 13.70
C THR A 166 7.07 11.44 13.65
N HIS A 167 6.20 11.38 14.66
CA HIS A 167 5.14 10.40 14.80
C HIS A 167 3.74 11.03 14.94
N THR A 168 3.59 12.33 14.64
CA THR A 168 2.31 13.02 14.81
C THR A 168 2.02 13.91 13.60
N VAL A 169 0.87 13.71 12.99
CA VAL A 169 0.36 14.53 11.88
C VAL A 169 -1.03 15.05 12.20
N ARG A 170 -1.29 16.30 11.82
CA ARG A 170 -2.59 16.95 12.02
C ARG A 170 -3.17 17.36 10.68
N PHE A 171 -4.46 17.11 10.51
CA PHE A 171 -5.27 17.58 9.40
C PHE A 171 -6.30 18.58 9.91
N ASP A 172 -6.37 19.76 9.30
CA ASP A 172 -7.37 20.79 9.58
C ASP A 172 -8.28 20.96 8.36
N LEU A 173 -9.56 20.69 8.56
CA LEU A 173 -10.63 20.80 7.58
C LEU A 173 -11.20 22.22 7.59
N PRO A 174 -11.63 22.75 6.43
CA PRO A 174 -12.23 24.09 6.36
C PRO A 174 -13.64 24.15 6.96
N THR A 175 -14.29 22.99 7.13
CA THR A 175 -15.61 22.83 7.75
C THR A 175 -15.77 21.39 8.24
N VAL A 176 -16.84 21.12 8.99
CA VAL A 176 -17.18 19.76 9.43
C VAL A 176 -17.48 18.90 8.20
N TYR A 177 -16.80 17.76 8.09
CA TYR A 177 -16.90 16.88 6.92
C TYR A 177 -16.92 15.41 7.33
N ALA A 178 -18.12 14.83 7.36
CA ALA A 178 -18.35 13.46 7.84
C ALA A 178 -17.55 12.38 7.08
N PRO A 179 -17.33 12.45 5.75
CA PRO A 179 -16.58 11.43 5.03
C PRO A 179 -15.06 11.41 5.28
N PHE A 180 -14.50 12.34 6.09
CA PHE A 180 -13.05 12.52 6.19
C PHE A 180 -12.27 11.24 6.55
N LEU A 181 -12.78 10.40 7.46
CA LEU A 181 -12.12 9.14 7.83
C LEU A 181 -12.09 8.12 6.67
N TYR A 182 -13.09 8.14 5.79
CA TYR A 182 -13.04 7.35 4.57
C TYR A 182 -11.94 7.89 3.64
N ASP A 183 -11.89 9.21 3.50
CA ASP A 183 -11.01 9.88 2.55
C ASP A 183 -9.53 9.85 2.94
N ILE A 184 -9.22 9.77 4.22
CA ILE A 184 -7.85 9.67 4.72
C ILE A 184 -7.26 8.25 4.59
N SER A 185 -8.08 7.26 4.24
CA SER A 185 -7.68 5.85 4.09
C SER A 185 -6.88 5.56 2.80
N GLN A 186 -6.16 6.54 2.27
CA GLN A 186 -5.25 6.37 1.14
C GLN A 186 -3.97 5.64 1.55
N PRO A 187 -3.36 4.85 0.65
CA PRO A 187 -2.03 4.30 0.86
C PRO A 187 -0.97 5.40 1.05
N ILE A 188 -0.11 5.25 2.06
CA ILE A 188 1.03 6.13 2.29
C ILE A 188 2.19 5.74 1.37
N LEU A 189 2.92 6.73 0.87
CA LEU A 189 4.02 6.61 -0.08
C LEU A 189 5.40 6.77 0.58
N PRO A 190 6.41 6.00 0.16
CA PRO A 190 7.78 6.12 0.66
C PRO A 190 8.46 7.38 0.12
N LYS A 191 8.62 8.39 0.97
CA LYS A 191 9.27 9.65 0.57
C LYS A 191 10.68 9.38 0.06
N HIS A 192 11.45 8.53 0.74
CA HIS A 192 12.84 8.21 0.39
C HIS A 192 13.00 7.55 -0.99
N LYS A 193 11.92 7.01 -1.59
CA LYS A 193 11.95 6.42 -2.93
C LYS A 193 11.40 7.35 -4.02
N LEU A 194 10.47 8.22 -3.68
CA LEU A 194 9.67 8.94 -4.67
C LEU A 194 9.88 10.45 -4.65
N PHE A 195 10.58 11.00 -3.65
CA PHE A 195 10.79 12.44 -3.52
C PHE A 195 11.58 13.05 -4.67
N ASP A 196 12.70 12.44 -5.07
CA ASP A 196 13.51 12.96 -6.19
C ASP A 196 12.70 13.00 -7.49
N ALA A 197 11.91 11.97 -7.76
CA ALA A 197 11.03 11.91 -8.91
C ALA A 197 9.86 12.91 -8.84
N PHE A 198 9.38 13.21 -7.63
CA PHE A 198 8.41 14.26 -7.38
C PHE A 198 8.98 15.65 -7.65
N GLU A 199 10.26 15.88 -7.38
CA GLU A 199 10.90 17.17 -7.66
C GLU A 199 11.27 17.34 -9.13
N ASP A 200 11.78 16.29 -9.79
CA ASP A 200 12.28 16.36 -11.17
C ASP A 200 11.21 16.25 -12.26
N GLY A 201 9.93 16.05 -11.89
CA GLY A 201 8.83 15.93 -12.85
C GLY A 201 8.52 14.50 -13.31
N SER A 202 9.29 13.49 -12.88
CA SER A 202 9.16 12.10 -13.33
C SER A 202 8.24 11.21 -12.48
N PHE A 203 7.65 11.74 -11.39
CA PHE A 203 6.82 11.00 -10.43
C PHE A 203 5.78 10.06 -11.05
N THR A 204 5.00 10.52 -12.02
CA THR A 204 3.93 9.72 -12.65
C THR A 204 4.47 8.58 -13.52
N LYS A 205 5.78 8.55 -13.80
CA LYS A 205 6.47 7.47 -14.51
C LYS A 205 7.08 6.43 -13.56
N GLN A 206 7.17 6.75 -12.26
CA GLN A 206 7.68 5.83 -11.25
C GLN A 206 6.71 4.70 -11.00
N TRP A 207 7.25 3.54 -10.59
CA TRP A 207 6.49 2.33 -10.29
C TRP A 207 5.57 1.89 -11.44
N SER A 208 6.09 2.01 -12.66
CA SER A 208 5.46 1.45 -13.85
C SER A 208 5.47 -0.09 -13.81
N THR A 209 4.71 -0.73 -14.70
CA THR A 209 4.81 -2.19 -14.90
C THR A 209 6.23 -2.61 -15.27
N GLN A 210 6.97 -1.77 -16.00
CA GLN A 210 8.37 -2.02 -16.33
C GLN A 210 9.27 -2.05 -15.08
N THR A 211 8.98 -1.20 -14.09
CA THR A 211 9.68 -1.22 -12.80
C THR A 211 9.47 -2.58 -12.11
N ALA A 212 8.23 -3.07 -12.06
CA ALA A 212 7.92 -4.37 -11.46
C ALA A 212 8.52 -5.57 -12.20
N ILE A 213 8.76 -5.44 -13.52
CA ILE A 213 9.41 -6.48 -14.33
C ILE A 213 10.93 -6.51 -14.10
N GLN A 214 11.57 -5.33 -14.05
CA GLN A 214 13.03 -5.22 -14.08
C GLN A 214 13.68 -5.07 -12.71
N SER A 215 13.01 -4.37 -11.81
CA SER A 215 13.54 -3.95 -10.51
C SER A 215 12.40 -3.83 -9.49
N PRO A 216 11.67 -4.94 -9.21
CA PRO A 216 10.52 -4.94 -8.30
C PRO A 216 10.87 -4.45 -6.89
N GLU A 217 12.12 -4.58 -6.46
CA GLU A 217 12.62 -4.09 -5.17
C GLU A 217 12.57 -2.56 -5.02
N GLN A 218 12.38 -1.81 -6.11
CA GLN A 218 12.16 -0.36 -6.04
C GLN A 218 10.73 0.00 -5.62
N ILE A 219 9.79 -0.95 -5.68
CA ILE A 219 8.40 -0.78 -5.24
C ILE A 219 8.34 -1.17 -3.76
N VAL A 220 8.60 -0.17 -2.92
CA VAL A 220 8.72 -0.31 -1.47
C VAL A 220 7.41 0.02 -0.78
N GLY A 221 7.04 -0.75 0.23
CA GLY A 221 5.74 -0.64 0.88
C GLY A 221 5.71 -1.03 2.35
N THR A 222 4.61 -0.67 3.03
CA THR A 222 4.33 -1.03 4.43
C THR A 222 3.33 -2.18 4.56
N GLY A 223 2.83 -2.70 3.44
CA GLY A 223 1.85 -3.80 3.43
C GLY A 223 2.44 -5.16 3.78
N PRO A 224 1.59 -6.20 3.90
CA PRO A 224 1.97 -7.55 4.30
C PRO A 224 2.92 -8.26 3.33
N PHE A 225 2.92 -7.85 2.05
CA PHE A 225 3.74 -8.49 1.04
C PHE A 225 4.60 -7.48 0.26
N VAL A 226 5.64 -7.99 -0.39
CA VAL A 226 6.48 -7.29 -1.37
C VAL A 226 6.39 -8.01 -2.72
N ILE A 227 6.70 -7.30 -3.80
CA ILE A 227 6.74 -7.89 -5.13
C ILE A 227 8.02 -8.72 -5.28
N HIS A 228 7.86 -10.01 -5.50
CA HIS A 228 8.98 -10.90 -5.82
C HIS A 228 9.26 -10.96 -7.32
N SER A 229 8.21 -11.11 -8.13
CA SER A 229 8.33 -11.05 -9.59
C SER A 229 7.00 -10.72 -10.26
N TYR A 230 7.06 -10.07 -11.42
CA TYR A 230 5.90 -9.78 -12.25
C TYR A 230 6.12 -10.23 -13.69
N ARG A 231 5.19 -11.04 -14.21
CA ARG A 231 5.12 -11.48 -15.59
C ARG A 231 3.77 -11.05 -16.18
N PRO A 232 3.72 -9.99 -17.00
CA PRO A 232 2.48 -9.51 -17.60
C PRO A 232 1.73 -10.61 -18.34
N GLY A 233 0.41 -10.66 -18.14
CA GLY A 233 -0.49 -11.65 -18.73
C GLY A 233 -0.38 -13.06 -18.15
N GLU A 234 0.58 -13.32 -17.26
CA GLU A 234 0.78 -14.64 -16.65
C GLU A 234 0.52 -14.57 -15.14
N ARG A 235 1.40 -13.90 -14.38
CA ARG A 235 1.29 -13.86 -12.92
C ARG A 235 2.05 -12.72 -12.25
N LEU A 236 1.60 -12.35 -11.05
CA LEU A 236 2.33 -11.56 -10.05
C LEU A 236 2.62 -12.45 -8.84
N VAL A 237 3.89 -12.58 -8.47
CA VAL A 237 4.31 -13.33 -7.28
C VAL A 237 4.70 -12.37 -6.18
N LEU A 238 4.07 -12.52 -5.02
CA LEU A 238 4.31 -11.74 -3.83
C LEU A 238 4.89 -12.63 -2.72
N THR A 239 5.86 -12.10 -1.97
CA THR A 239 6.46 -12.74 -0.78
C THR A 239 6.23 -11.88 0.46
N PRO A 240 6.29 -12.44 1.68
CA PRO A 240 6.13 -11.67 2.91
C PRO A 240 7.04 -10.46 2.99
N ASN A 241 6.50 -9.35 3.49
CA ASN A 241 7.31 -8.20 3.86
C ASN A 241 8.08 -8.52 5.15
N PRO A 242 9.43 -8.58 5.13
CA PRO A 242 10.22 -8.94 6.30
C PRO A 242 10.10 -7.92 7.45
N HIS A 243 9.64 -6.71 7.15
CA HIS A 243 9.41 -5.62 8.09
C HIS A 243 7.93 -5.41 8.45
N PHE A 244 7.01 -6.31 8.06
CA PHE A 244 5.58 -6.12 8.31
C PHE A 244 5.24 -6.00 9.80
N TRP A 245 4.36 -5.05 10.12
CA TRP A 245 4.21 -4.51 11.47
C TRP A 245 3.04 -5.11 12.28
N LYS A 246 2.31 -6.07 11.70
CA LYS A 246 1.26 -6.83 12.39
C LYS A 246 1.79 -8.19 12.86
N VAL A 247 1.34 -8.61 14.03
CA VAL A 247 1.62 -9.93 14.62
C VAL A 247 0.33 -10.62 15.04
N ASP A 248 0.38 -11.93 15.24
CA ASP A 248 -0.69 -12.66 15.90
C ASP A 248 -0.62 -12.57 17.43
N ARG A 249 -1.55 -13.25 18.12
CA ARG A 249 -1.59 -13.32 19.59
C ARG A 249 -0.38 -14.02 20.23
N ALA A 250 0.37 -14.82 19.47
CA ALA A 250 1.60 -15.47 19.93
C ALA A 250 2.86 -14.63 19.63
N GLY A 251 2.70 -13.44 19.04
CA GLY A 251 3.80 -12.56 18.64
C GLY A 251 4.50 -12.98 17.35
N GLN A 252 3.92 -13.89 16.56
CA GLN A 252 4.45 -14.27 15.26
C GLN A 252 4.14 -13.18 14.23
N ARG A 253 5.15 -12.74 13.48
CA ARG A 253 5.01 -11.70 12.44
C ARG A 253 4.18 -12.24 11.28
N LEU A 254 3.14 -11.51 10.90
CA LEU A 254 2.32 -11.83 9.74
C LEU A 254 3.01 -11.37 8.43
N PRO A 255 2.57 -11.84 7.25
CA PRO A 255 1.63 -12.94 7.01
C PRO A 255 2.27 -14.32 7.21
N TYR A 256 1.43 -15.34 7.45
CA TYR A 256 1.88 -16.73 7.56
C TYR A 256 2.37 -17.33 6.23
N LEU A 257 1.71 -16.98 5.13
CA LEU A 257 1.99 -17.51 3.80
C LEU A 257 3.42 -17.24 3.36
N ASP A 258 4.06 -18.17 2.66
CA ASP A 258 5.36 -17.94 2.02
C ASP A 258 5.20 -17.23 0.67
N TYR A 259 4.12 -17.54 -0.03
CA TYR A 259 3.84 -16.95 -1.33
C TYR A 259 2.35 -16.62 -1.51
N LEU A 260 2.09 -15.47 -2.10
CA LEU A 260 0.79 -15.11 -2.66
C LEU A 260 0.98 -14.90 -4.17
N ILE A 261 0.39 -15.77 -4.97
CA ILE A 261 0.47 -15.73 -6.43
C ILE A 261 -0.86 -15.25 -6.99
N LEU A 262 -0.83 -14.17 -7.77
CA LEU A 262 -1.98 -13.72 -8.56
C LEU A 262 -1.76 -14.19 -10.00
N ASN A 263 -2.55 -15.15 -10.46
CA ASN A 263 -2.55 -15.59 -11.86
C ASN A 263 -3.57 -14.80 -12.65
N PHE A 264 -3.19 -14.33 -13.85
CA PHE A 264 -4.10 -13.56 -14.71
C PHE A 264 -4.69 -14.47 -15.79
N VAL A 265 -5.99 -14.73 -15.72
CA VAL A 265 -6.69 -15.62 -16.66
C VAL A 265 -7.89 -14.89 -17.24
N ALA A 266 -7.91 -14.74 -18.57
CA ALA A 266 -8.93 -13.96 -19.26
C ALA A 266 -10.34 -14.60 -19.27
N GLU A 267 -10.47 -15.93 -19.07
CA GLU A 267 -11.75 -16.64 -19.17
C GLU A 267 -12.16 -17.38 -17.88
N SER A 268 -13.40 -17.14 -17.43
CA SER A 268 -13.97 -17.62 -16.17
C SER A 268 -14.20 -19.14 -16.09
N ILE A 269 -14.36 -19.83 -17.23
CA ILE A 269 -14.57 -21.29 -17.29
C ILE A 269 -13.27 -22.04 -16.92
N THR A 270 -12.12 -21.55 -17.40
CA THR A 270 -10.78 -22.06 -17.07
C THR A 270 -10.47 -21.88 -15.58
N ALA A 271 -10.96 -20.79 -15.01
CA ALA A 271 -10.94 -20.55 -13.58
C ALA A 271 -11.60 -21.72 -12.81
N VAL A 272 -12.89 -22.02 -13.01
CA VAL A 272 -13.58 -23.09 -12.26
C VAL A 272 -12.85 -24.44 -12.36
N ALA A 273 -12.32 -24.77 -13.54
CA ALA A 273 -11.52 -25.98 -13.75
C ALA A 273 -10.20 -25.99 -12.95
N HIS A 274 -9.51 -24.84 -12.83
CA HIS A 274 -8.31 -24.73 -12.00
C HIS A 274 -8.60 -24.89 -10.51
N TYR A 275 -9.75 -24.40 -10.03
CA TYR A 275 -10.16 -24.63 -8.62
C TYR A 275 -10.44 -26.12 -8.39
N ALA A 276 -11.23 -26.73 -9.27
CA ALA A 276 -11.58 -28.15 -9.18
C ALA A 276 -10.36 -29.09 -9.28
N THR A 277 -9.24 -28.64 -9.86
CA THR A 277 -8.00 -29.42 -10.03
C THR A 277 -6.91 -29.05 -9.02
N GLY A 278 -7.20 -28.21 -8.03
CA GLY A 278 -6.22 -27.79 -7.00
C GLY A 278 -5.08 -26.92 -7.53
N LYS A 279 -5.25 -26.33 -8.73
CA LYS A 279 -4.28 -25.40 -9.33
C LYS A 279 -4.45 -23.96 -8.86
N ARG A 280 -5.49 -23.68 -8.06
CA ARG A 280 -5.74 -22.40 -7.38
C ARG A 280 -6.58 -22.60 -6.12
N ASP A 281 -6.45 -21.67 -5.18
CA ASP A 281 -7.13 -21.72 -3.88
C ASP A 281 -8.37 -20.82 -3.83
N ALA A 282 -8.40 -19.75 -4.64
CA ALA A 282 -9.54 -18.84 -4.74
C ALA A 282 -9.65 -18.13 -6.11
N SER A 283 -10.80 -17.51 -6.36
CA SER A 283 -11.07 -16.66 -7.52
C SER A 283 -11.60 -15.30 -7.06
N GLY A 284 -11.04 -14.22 -7.62
CA GLY A 284 -11.67 -12.90 -7.62
C GLY A 284 -12.73 -12.78 -8.70
#